data_AF-A0A660QV13-F1
#
_entry.id   AF-A0A660QV13-F1
#
_cell.length_a   1.000
_cell.length_b   1.000
_cell.length_c   1.000
_cell.angle_alpha   90.00
_cell.angle_beta   90.00
_cell.angle_gamma   90.00
#
_symmetry.space_group_name_H-M   'P 1'
#
loop_
_entity.id
_entity.type
_entity.pdbx_description
1 polymer ?
#
loop_
_entity_poly.entity_id
_entity_poly.type
_entity_poly.pdbx_seq_one_letter_code
_entity_poly.pdbx_strand_id
1 'polypeptide(L)' 'MIVGIIMAAGLGTRVGTSIPKQFVKLCNKEVFLYSLESFEMCDAIDA' A
#
# COMPACT_ATOMS: atom_id res chain seq x y z
N MET A 1 20.78 -1.22 -8.06
CA MET A 1 19.88 -0.32 -7.32
C MET A 1 18.52 -0.38 -7.99
N ILE A 2 17.59 -1.11 -7.38
CA ILE A 2 16.20 -1.27 -7.80
C ILE A 2 15.34 -0.61 -6.71
N VAL A 3 14.58 0.41 -7.11
CA VAL A 3 13.71 1.17 -6.20
C VAL A 3 12.26 0.82 -6.46
N GLY A 4 11.54 0.45 -5.41
CA GLY A 4 10.09 0.26 -5.43
C GLY A 4 9.33 1.55 -5.13
N ILE A 5 8.26 1.83 -5.88
CA ILE A 5 7.38 2.98 -5.64
C ILE A 5 5.94 2.49 -5.46
N ILE A 6 5.33 2.81 -4.32
CA ILE A 6 3.92 2.52 -4.03
C ILE A 6 3.09 3.78 -4.29
N MET A 7 2.24 3.74 -5.32
CA MET A 7 1.34 4.84 -5.64
C MET A 7 0.11 4.84 -4.73
N ALA A 8 0.20 5.52 -3.59
CA ALA A 8 -0.86 5.58 -2.57
C ALA A 8 -1.54 6.95 -2.47
N ALA A 9 -1.65 7.70 -3.57
CA ALA A 9 -2.21 9.06 -3.59
C ALA A 9 -3.69 9.13 -4.05
N GLY A 10 -4.27 8.02 -4.49
CA GLY A 10 -5.65 8.00 -5.03
C GLY A 10 -6.72 8.26 -3.95
N LEU A 11 -7.83 8.89 -4.34
CA LEU A 11 -8.95 9.17 -3.44
C LEU A 11 -9.87 7.96 -3.20
N GLY A 12 -9.85 6.95 -4.06
CA GLY A 12 -10.64 5.72 -3.85
C GLY A 12 -12.16 5.88 -3.99
N THR A 13 -12.65 6.89 -4.72
CA THR A 13 -14.08 7.27 -4.80
C THR A 13 -15.04 6.15 -5.24
N ARG A 14 -14.57 5.18 -6.03
CA ARG A 14 -15.38 4.03 -6.47
C ARG A 14 -15.60 2.97 -5.37
N VAL A 15 -14.78 2.98 -4.31
CA VAL A 15 -14.84 1.99 -3.22
C VAL A 15 -15.83 2.42 -2.13
N GLY A 16 -16.25 3.69 -2.12
CA GLY A 16 -17.28 4.18 -1.21
C GLY A 16 -16.84 4.30 0.26
N THR A 17 -15.53 4.38 0.53
CA THR A 17 -15.01 4.56 1.89
C THR A 17 -14.91 6.03 2.26
N SER A 18 -15.05 6.34 3.56
CA SER A 18 -14.96 7.71 4.08
C SER A 18 -13.55 8.30 4.09
N ILE A 19 -12.53 7.44 3.96
CA ILE A 19 -11.13 7.79 3.86
C ILE A 19 -10.54 7.19 2.58
N PRO A 20 -9.42 7.73 2.06
CA PRO A 20 -8.74 7.14 0.91
C PRO A 20 -8.43 5.66 1.11
N LYS A 21 -8.70 4.85 0.09
CA LYS A 21 -8.72 3.37 0.16
C LYS A 21 -7.47 2.77 0.78
N GLN A 22 -6.30 3.33 0.48
CA GLN A 22 -5.00 2.88 0.97
C GLN A 22 -4.89 2.87 2.50
N PHE A 23 -5.65 3.72 3.21
CA PHE A 23 -5.66 3.83 4.66
C PHE A 23 -6.79 3.03 5.34
N VAL A 24 -7.67 2.41 4.55
CA VAL A 24 -8.72 1.55 5.10
C VAL A 24 -8.06 0.33 5.74
N LYS A 25 -8.55 -0.06 6.92
CA LYS A 25 -8.09 -1.27 7.60
C LYS A 25 -8.80 -2.49 7.07
N LEU A 26 -8.03 -3.50 6.71
CA LEU A 26 -8.47 -4.87 6.47
C LEU A 26 -7.78 -5.75 7.52
N CYS A 27 -8.55 -6.53 8.28
CA CYS A 27 -7.99 -7.37 9.36
C CYS A 27 -7.05 -6.59 10.31
N ASN A 28 -7.47 -5.40 10.76
CA ASN A 28 -6.71 -4.48 11.62
C ASN A 28 -5.42 -3.89 11.02
N LYS A 29 -5.20 -4.02 9.71
CA LYS A 29 -4.02 -3.49 9.01
C LYS A 29 -4.40 -2.63 7.81
N GLU A 30 -3.77 -1.47 7.65
CA GLU A 30 -3.99 -0.58 6.51
C GLU A 30 -3.65 -1.30 5.19
N VAL A 31 -4.49 -1.14 4.17
CA VAL A 31 -4.34 -1.84 2.89
C VAL A 31 -2.96 -1.61 2.25
N PHE A 32 -2.37 -0.42 2.33
CA PHE A 32 -1.06 -0.15 1.71
C PHE A 32 0.09 -0.92 2.36
N LEU A 33 -0.02 -1.29 3.65
CA LEU A 33 1.03 -2.02 4.36
C LEU A 33 1.25 -3.42 3.80
N TYR A 34 0.21 -4.04 3.21
CA TYR A 34 0.37 -5.33 2.53
C TYR A 34 1.31 -5.24 1.32
N SER A 35 1.24 -4.15 0.56
CA SER A 35 2.16 -3.89 -0.55
C SER A 35 3.56 -3.53 -0.05
N LEU A 36 3.66 -2.71 1.00
CA LEU A 36 4.95 -2.33 1.60
C LEU A 36 5.71 -3.56 2.10
N GLU A 37 5.07 -4.41 2.89
CA GLU A 37 5.71 -5.65 3.38
C GLU A 37 6.13 -6.59 2.24
N SER A 38 5.36 -6.63 1.14
CA SER A 38 5.76 -7.41 -0.04
C SER A 38 7.03 -6.86 -0.70
N PHE A 39 7.26 -5.55 -0.64
CA PHE A 39 8.47 -4.90 -1.17
C PHE A 39 9.64 -5.13 -0.23
N GLU A 40 9.45 -4.98 1.08
CA GLU A 40 10.46 -5.25 2.12
C GLU A 40 10.96 -6.70 2.10
N MET A 41 10.09 -7.66 1.78
CA MET A 41 10.46 -9.09 1.66
C MET A 41 11.08 -9.46 0.30
N CYS A 42 11.22 -8.51 -0.63
CA CYS A 42 11.74 -8.79 -1.96
C CYS A 42 13.25 -8.54 -2.03
N ASP A 43 14.05 -9.61 -2.09
CA ASP A 43 15.52 -9.53 -2.18
C ASP A 43 16.05 -8.74 -3.39
N ALA A 44 15.20 -8.51 -4.40
CA ALA A 44 15.55 -7.73 -5.58
C ALA A 44 15.37 -6.21 -5.39
N ILE A 45 14.64 -5.76 -4.36
CA ILE A 45 14.39 -4.34 -4.08
C ILE A 45 15.38 -3.90 -3.00
N ASP A 46 15.99 -2.72 -3.18
CA ASP A 46 16.93 -2.22 -2.19
C ASP A 46 16.21 -1.76 -0.91
N ALA A 47 16.88 -1.97 0.23
CA ALA A 47 16.46 -1.51 1.56
C ALA A 47 16.79 -0.03 1.83
#